data_AF-A0A382LX50-F1
#
_entry.id   AF-A0A382LX50-F1
#
_cell.length_a   1.000
_cell.length_b   1.000
_cell.length_c   1.000
_cell.angle_alpha   90.00
_cell.angle_beta   90.00
_cell.angle_gamma   90.00
#
_symmetry.space_group_name_H-M   'P 1'
#
loop_
_entity.id
_entity.type
_entity.pdbx_description
1 polymer ?
#
loop_
_entity_poly.entity_id
_entity_poly.type
_entity_poly.pdbx_seq_one_letter_code
_entity_poly.pdbx_strand_id
1 'polypeptide(L)'
;ACGIIAVFTQAIPEPDSTIPMIGASGAISGILGAYVVFFPKHKVRVAIPFGFFIQILRLPAFVVLLFWFIFQLISSAGAGTGGGVAFRAHIGGFVAGLVLGPIVAVLTRRFRKTNESNY
;
A
#
# COMPACT_ATOMS: atom_id res chain seq x y z
N ALA A 1 -3.59 -3.19 11.77
CA ALA A 1 -2.50 -2.18 11.83
C ALA A 1 -2.50 -1.27 10.60
N CYS A 2 -2.28 -1.76 9.37
CA CYS A 2 -2.16 -0.91 8.17
C CYS A 2 -3.37 0.00 7.93
N GLY A 3 -4.61 -0.50 8.09
CA GLY A 3 -5.82 0.33 7.97
C GLY A 3 -5.91 1.45 9.01
N ILE A 4 -5.51 1.18 10.25
CA ILE A 4 -5.49 2.18 11.33
C ILE A 4 -4.48 3.29 11.01
N ILE A 5 -3.26 2.91 10.60
CA ILE A 5 -2.22 3.87 10.22
C ILE A 5 -2.67 4.69 8.99
N ALA A 6 -3.28 4.04 7.99
CA ALA A 6 -3.86 4.73 6.84
C ALA A 6 -4.88 5.78 7.25
N VAL A 7 -5.81 5.44 8.15
CA VAL A 7 -6.84 6.36 8.65
C VAL A 7 -6.20 7.60 9.29
N PHE A 8 -5.27 7.39 10.23
CA PHE A 8 -4.62 8.51 10.91
C PHE A 8 -3.73 9.34 9.99
N THR A 9 -3.11 8.73 8.98
CA THR A 9 -2.29 9.47 8.00
C THR A 9 -3.13 10.44 7.16
N GLN A 10 -4.40 10.12 6.91
CA GLN A 10 -5.33 11.05 6.25
C GLN A 10 -5.95 12.06 7.22
N ALA A 11 -6.36 11.62 8.41
CA ALA A 11 -7.16 12.44 9.33
C ALA A 11 -6.33 13.47 10.12
N ILE A 12 -5.12 13.14 10.55
CA ILE A 12 -4.30 14.03 11.40
C ILE A 12 -3.97 15.37 10.72
N PRO A 13 -3.59 15.41 9.42
CA PRO A 13 -3.26 16.68 8.78
C PRO A 13 -4.44 17.64 8.59
N GLU A 14 -5.68 17.13 8.60
CA GLU A 14 -6.89 17.95 8.45
C GLU A 14 -7.99 17.42 9.39
N PRO A 15 -7.83 17.63 10.71
CA PRO A 15 -8.68 17.02 11.73
C PRO A 15 -10.10 17.58 11.72
N ASP A 16 -10.27 18.82 11.24
CA ASP A 16 -11.56 19.50 11.13
C ASP A 16 -12.31 19.17 9.83
N SER A 17 -11.78 18.25 9.02
CA SER A 17 -12.41 17.86 7.75
C SER A 17 -13.80 17.28 7.98
N THR A 18 -14.81 17.88 7.35
CA THR A 18 -16.18 17.36 7.35
C THR A 18 -16.43 16.34 6.25
N ILE A 19 -15.41 16.03 5.45
CA ILE A 19 -15.50 15.08 4.35
C ILE A 19 -15.23 13.67 4.90
N PRO A 20 -16.20 12.76 4.86
CA PRO A 20 -16.00 11.42 5.39
C PRO A 20 -15.01 10.65 4.54
N MET A 21 -14.03 10.03 5.19
CA MET A 21 -13.14 9.04 4.58
C MET A 21 -13.69 7.64 4.85
N ILE A 22 -14.09 6.92 3.80
CA ILE A 22 -14.53 5.54 3.86
C ILE A 22 -13.74 4.73 2.83
N GLY A 23 -13.11 3.63 3.23
CA GLY A 23 -12.49 2.73 2.28
C GLY A 23 -11.54 1.71 2.89
N ALA A 24 -11.62 0.46 2.42
CA ALA A 24 -10.65 -0.59 2.74
C ALA A 24 -9.30 -0.42 2.00
N SER A 25 -9.26 0.46 0.99
CA SER A 25 -8.13 0.63 0.08
C SER A 25 -6.83 1.06 0.78
N GLY A 26 -6.90 1.79 1.88
CA GLY A 26 -5.73 2.10 2.71
C GLY A 26 -5.09 0.84 3.32
N ALA A 27 -5.90 -0.10 3.83
CA ALA A 27 -5.40 -1.37 4.34
C ALA A 27 -4.81 -2.24 3.21
N ILE A 28 -5.47 -2.28 2.06
CA ILE A 28 -4.98 -2.98 0.85
C ILE A 28 -3.64 -2.39 0.39
N SER A 29 -3.48 -1.06 0.45
CA SER A 29 -2.21 -0.40 0.15
C SER A 29 -1.08 -0.92 1.05
N GLY A 30 -1.37 -1.21 2.32
CA GLY A 30 -0.41 -1.86 3.21
C GLY A 30 -0.10 -3.31 2.85
N ILE A 31 -1.05 -4.06 2.31
CA ILE A 31 -0.75 -5.39 1.76
C ILE A 31 0.21 -5.26 0.57
N LEU A 32 0.00 -4.28 -0.31
CA LEU A 32 0.87 -4.01 -1.46
C LEU A 32 2.28 -3.56 -1.02
N GLY A 33 2.38 -2.76 0.03
CA GLY A 33 3.66 -2.40 0.64
C GLY A 33 4.43 -3.63 1.15
N ALA A 34 3.77 -4.52 1.89
CA ALA A 34 4.42 -5.77 2.30
C ALA A 34 4.78 -6.65 1.08
N TYR A 35 3.89 -6.71 0.08
CA TYR A 35 4.09 -7.50 -1.13
C TYR A 35 5.35 -7.09 -1.90
N VAL A 36 5.61 -5.79 -2.07
CA VAL A 36 6.80 -5.33 -2.80
C VAL A 36 8.11 -5.67 -2.07
N VAL A 37 8.08 -5.71 -0.73
CA VAL A 37 9.25 -6.10 0.07
C VAL A 37 9.57 -7.59 -0.10
N PHE A 38 8.55 -8.44 -0.08
CA PHE A 38 8.75 -9.89 -0.18
C PHE A 38 8.92 -10.40 -1.62
N PHE A 39 8.30 -9.73 -2.59
CA PHE A 39 8.21 -10.21 -3.96
C PHE A 39 8.58 -9.13 -5.01
N PRO A 40 9.69 -8.37 -4.84
CA PRO A 40 10.00 -7.23 -5.70
C PRO A 40 10.16 -7.59 -7.18
N LYS A 41 10.66 -8.80 -7.47
CA LYS A 41 10.91 -9.31 -8.82
C LYS A 41 9.75 -10.11 -9.42
N HIS A 42 8.68 -10.35 -8.65
CA HIS A 42 7.54 -11.13 -9.15
C HIS A 42 6.84 -10.35 -10.25
N LYS A 43 6.59 -10.99 -11.40
CA LYS A 43 5.98 -10.31 -12.55
C LYS A 43 4.46 -10.30 -12.41
N VAL A 44 3.88 -9.11 -12.39
CA VAL A 44 2.43 -8.89 -12.40
C VAL A 44 1.96 -8.54 -13.80
N ARG A 45 0.74 -8.94 -14.15
CA ARG A 45 0.12 -8.57 -15.42
C ARG A 45 -0.46 -7.17 -15.29
N VAL A 46 -0.01 -6.25 -16.13
CA VAL A 46 -0.46 -4.86 -16.18
C VAL A 46 -1.20 -4.66 -17.49
N ALA A 47 -2.47 -4.30 -17.40
CA ALA A 47 -3.27 -3.90 -18.55
C ALA A 47 -3.05 -2.40 -18.80
N ILE A 48 -2.55 -2.06 -19.99
CA ILE A 48 -2.34 -0.68 -20.43
C ILE A 48 -3.35 -0.40 -21.55
N PRO A 49 -4.35 0.46 -21.30
CA PRO A 49 -5.33 0.83 -22.32
C PRO A 49 -4.74 1.86 -23.29
N PHE A 50 -4.88 1.61 -24.59
CA PHE A 50 -4.54 2.53 -25.69
C PHE A 50 -5.81 2.98 -26.44
N GLY A 51 -6.89 3.25 -25.70
CA GLY A 51 -8.21 3.56 -26.27
C GLY A 51 -8.98 2.28 -26.63
N PHE A 52 -8.92 1.84 -27.90
CA PHE A 52 -9.67 0.67 -28.39
C PHE A 52 -8.97 -0.67 -28.17
N PHE A 53 -7.69 -0.66 -27.80
CA PHE A 53 -6.89 -1.86 -27.57
C PHE A 53 -6.31 -1.85 -26.14
N ILE A 54 -6.18 -3.03 -25.54
CA ILE A 54 -5.54 -3.21 -24.24
C ILE A 54 -4.29 -4.06 -24.44
N GLN A 55 -3.12 -3.51 -24.12
CA GLN A 55 -1.87 -4.25 -24.11
C GLN A 55 -1.62 -4.81 -22.71
N ILE A 56 -1.39 -6.13 -22.59
CA ILE A 56 -1.06 -6.76 -21.31
C ILE A 56 0.46 -6.98 -21.24
N LEU A 57 1.13 -6.26 -20.35
CA LEU A 57 2.56 -6.43 -20.08
C LEU A 57 2.79 -7.21 -18.79
N ARG A 58 3.95 -7.88 -18.68
CA ARG A 58 4.40 -8.54 -17.44
C ARG A 58 5.56 -7.76 -16.85
N LEU A 59 5.27 -6.93 -15.85
CA LEU A 59 6.25 -6.03 -15.23
C LEU A 59 6.58 -6.50 -13.81
N PRO A 60 7.83 -6.31 -13.33
CA PRO A 60 8.16 -6.58 -11.93
C PRO A 60 7.28 -5.75 -10.99
N ALA A 61 6.78 -6.37 -9.92
CA ALA A 61 5.92 -5.73 -8.93
C ALA A 61 6.52 -4.44 -8.37
N PHE A 62 7.85 -4.42 -8.14
CA PHE A 62 8.54 -3.22 -7.70
C PHE A 62 8.35 -2.02 -8.63
N VAL A 63 8.47 -2.21 -9.94
CA VAL A 63 8.32 -1.12 -10.92
C VAL A 63 6.91 -0.57 -10.89
N VAL A 64 5.92 -1.46 -10.88
CA VAL A 64 4.49 -1.10 -10.91
C VAL A 64 4.09 -0.37 -9.63
N LEU A 65 4.47 -0.91 -8.48
CA LEU A 65 4.08 -0.36 -7.18
C LEU A 65 4.85 0.91 -6.83
N LEU A 66 6.11 1.05 -7.27
CA LEU A 66 6.85 2.30 -7.14
C LEU A 66 6.22 3.40 -7.99
N PHE A 67 5.88 3.11 -9.24
CA PHE A 67 5.17 4.04 -10.12
C PHE A 67 3.84 4.47 -9.49
N TRP A 68 3.04 3.51 -9.02
CA TRP A 68 1.78 3.79 -8.34
C TRP A 68 1.98 4.64 -7.09
N PHE A 69 2.97 4.33 -6.25
CA PHE A 69 3.24 5.09 -5.03
C PHE A 69 3.64 6.54 -5.32
N ILE A 70 4.50 6.77 -6.33
CA ILE A 70 4.84 8.13 -6.80
C ILE A 70 3.58 8.87 -7.29
N PHE A 71 2.71 8.18 -8.03
CA PHE A 71 1.44 8.75 -8.44
C PHE A 71 0.55 9.15 -7.26
N GLN A 72 0.54 8.38 -6.15
CA GLN A 72 -0.16 8.78 -4.93
C GLN A 72 0.41 10.04 -4.30
N LEU A 73 1.74 10.21 -4.29
CA LEU A 73 2.40 11.41 -3.76
C LEU A 73 2.03 12.66 -4.57
N ILE A 74 2.11 12.57 -5.91
CA ILE A 74 1.74 13.65 -6.82
C ILE A 74 0.26 13.99 -6.66
N SER A 75 -0.60 12.96 -6.66
CA SER A 75 -2.05 13.15 -6.54
C SER A 75 -2.44 13.72 -5.18
N SER A 76 -1.73 13.36 -4.11
CA SER A 76 -1.94 13.96 -2.79
C SER A 76 -1.56 15.44 -2.73
N ALA A 77 -0.61 15.89 -3.54
CA ALA A 77 -0.20 17.30 -3.60
C ALA A 77 -1.16 18.14 -4.46
N GLY A 78 -1.75 17.54 -5.49
CA GLY A 78 -2.73 18.19 -6.37
C GLY A 78 -4.19 18.02 -5.93
N ALA A 79 -4.45 17.28 -4.84
CA ALA A 79 -5.80 17.08 -4.33
C ALA A 79 -6.38 18.39 -3.79
N GLY A 80 -7.56 18.78 -4.29
CA GLY A 80 -8.30 19.92 -3.78
C GLY A 80 -9.00 19.65 -2.45
N THR A 81 -9.70 20.65 -1.92
CA THR A 81 -10.41 20.62 -0.63
C THR A 81 -11.78 19.93 -0.68
N GLY A 82 -12.19 19.43 -1.84
CA GLY A 82 -13.44 18.69 -2.03
C GLY A 82 -13.30 17.19 -1.77
N GLY A 83 -14.44 16.48 -1.75
CA GLY A 83 -14.44 15.02 -1.64
C GLY A 83 -13.68 14.34 -2.78
N GLY A 84 -13.13 13.15 -2.52
CA GLY A 84 -12.33 12.45 -3.51
C GLY A 84 -11.55 11.27 -2.94
N VAL A 85 -10.43 10.93 -3.57
CA VAL A 85 -9.57 9.83 -3.14
C VAL A 85 -8.70 10.26 -1.97
N ALA A 86 -8.73 9.49 -0.88
CA ALA A 86 -7.88 9.67 0.29
C ALA A 86 -6.43 9.22 0.01
N PHE A 87 -5.69 10.00 -0.80
CA PHE A 87 -4.34 9.64 -1.23
C PHE A 87 -3.36 9.48 -0.05
N ARG A 88 -3.50 10.29 1.01
CA ARG A 88 -2.64 10.17 2.21
C ARG A 88 -2.90 8.87 2.97
N ALA A 89 -4.15 8.37 2.96
CA ALA A 89 -4.45 7.05 3.51
C ALA A 89 -3.73 5.93 2.75
N HIS A 90 -3.69 6.00 1.41
CA HIS A 90 -2.96 5.02 0.61
C HIS A 90 -1.44 5.07 0.87
N ILE A 91 -0.87 6.27 0.96
CA ILE A 91 0.55 6.47 1.28
C ILE A 91 0.89 5.88 2.65
N GLY A 92 0.13 6.26 3.69
CA GLY A 92 0.34 5.77 5.04
C GLY A 92 0.15 4.26 5.17
N GLY A 93 -0.88 3.73 4.51
CA GLY A 93 -1.11 2.30 4.42
C GLY A 93 0.07 1.57 3.79
N PHE A 94 0.54 2.02 2.63
CA PHE A 94 1.68 1.42 1.91
C PHE A 94 2.96 1.43 2.75
N VAL A 95 3.31 2.57 3.35
CA VAL A 95 4.48 2.70 4.23
C VAL A 95 4.36 1.78 5.45
N ALA A 96 3.17 1.69 6.07
CA ALA A 96 2.93 0.73 7.15
C ALA A 96 3.19 -0.70 6.69
N GLY A 97 2.79 -1.06 5.48
CA GLY A 97 3.08 -2.36 4.86
C GLY A 97 4.57 -2.65 4.69
N LEU A 98 5.31 -1.68 4.15
CA LEU A 98 6.77 -1.78 3.96
C LEU A 98 7.50 -2.08 5.27
N VAL A 99 7.05 -1.47 6.37
CA VAL A 99 7.69 -1.60 7.69
C VAL A 99 7.18 -2.82 8.45
N LEU A 100 5.86 -2.99 8.57
CA LEU A 100 5.27 -4.05 9.38
C LEU A 100 5.44 -5.44 8.77
N GLY A 101 5.48 -5.54 7.43
CA GLY A 101 5.67 -6.83 6.75
C GLY A 101 6.92 -7.56 7.26
N PRO A 102 8.13 -6.99 7.10
CA PRO A 102 9.37 -7.56 7.61
C PRO A 102 9.35 -7.85 9.12
N ILE A 103 8.79 -6.94 9.93
CA ILE A 103 8.69 -7.12 11.38
C ILE A 103 7.88 -8.39 11.71
N VAL A 104 6.70 -8.53 11.12
CA VAL A 104 5.83 -9.70 11.34
C VAL A 104 6.53 -10.97 10.85
N ALA A 105 7.19 -10.93 9.68
CA ALA A 105 7.92 -12.08 9.16
C ALA A 105 9.07 -12.52 10.08
N VAL A 106 9.80 -11.58 10.68
CA VAL A 106 10.87 -11.89 11.64
C VAL A 106 10.30 -12.49 12.93
N LEU A 107 9.25 -11.88 13.49
CA LEU A 107 8.62 -12.34 14.72
C LEU A 107 8.05 -13.76 14.56
N THR A 108 7.31 -14.00 13.47
CA THR A 108 6.72 -15.32 13.19
C THR A 108 7.75 -16.42 12.95
N ARG A 109 8.87 -16.10 12.28
CA ARG A 109 10.00 -17.05 12.11
C ARG A 109 10.64 -17.45 13.44
N ARG A 110 10.76 -16.50 14.39
CA ARG A 110 11.31 -16.78 15.72
C ARG A 110 10.43 -17.76 16.51
N PHE A 111 9.11 -17.55 16.50
CA PHE A 111 8.17 -18.44 17.18
C PHE A 111 8.20 -19.87 16.62
N ARG A 112 8.31 -20.04 15.30
CA ARG A 112 8.39 -21.38 14.70
C ARG A 112 9.63 -22.15 15.17
N LYS A 113 10.78 -21.48 15.20
CA LYS A 113 12.06 -22.13 15.56
C LYS A 113 12.08 -22.59 17.02
N THR A 114 11.49 -21.83 17.94
CA THR A 114 11.38 -22.21 19.36
C THR A 114 10.48 -23.44 19.57
N ASN A 115 9.42 -23.58 18.77
CA ASN A 115 8.54 -24.75 18.87
C ASN A 115 9.19 -26.02 18.31
N GLU A 116 9.99 -25.91 17.25
CA GLU A 116 10.75 -27.03 16.69
C GLU A 116 11.87 -27.54 17.60
N SER A 117 12.45 -26.69 18.46
CA SER A 117 13.50 -27.10 19.42
C SER A 117 12.98 -27.73 20.71
N ASN A 118 11.66 -27.74 20.93
CA ASN A 118 11.02 -28.31 22.13
C ASN A 118 10.52 -29.75 21.91
N TYR A 119 10.82 -30.35 20.76
CA TYR A 119 10.61 -31.77 20.43
C TYR A 119 11.96 -32.45 20.21
#